data_AF-A0AAD1GNF5-F1
#
_entry.id   AF-A0AAD1GNF5-F1
#
_cell.length_a   1.000
_cell.length_b   1.000
_cell.length_c   1.000
_cell.angle_alpha   90.00
_cell.angle_beta   90.00
_cell.angle_gamma   90.00
#
_symmetry.space_group_name_H-M   'P 1'
#
loop_
_entity.id
_entity.type
_entity.pdbx_description
1 polymer ?
#
loop_
_entity_poly.entity_id
_entity_poly.type
_entity_poly.pdbx_seq_one_letter_code
_entity_poly.pdbx_strand_id
1 'polypeptide(L)' 'MKRRTLAGSMIGGIPETQEMLDFCAEHGIVADIELVRAEQINASYERMLKGDVKYRFVIDNATLVG' A
#
# COMPACT_ATOMS: atom_id res chain seq x y z
N MET A 1 -32.98 -20.41 10.80
CA MET A 1 -31.55 -20.57 10.41
C MET A 1 -31.09 -19.24 9.81
N LYS A 2 -30.09 -18.55 10.41
CA LYS A 2 -29.63 -17.24 9.89
C LYS A 2 -28.70 -17.49 8.69
N ARG A 3 -29.07 -16.97 7.51
CA ARG A 3 -28.34 -17.10 6.24
C ARG A 3 -27.11 -16.18 6.23
N ARG A 4 -26.04 -16.57 6.94
CA ARG A 4 -24.76 -15.86 6.97
C ARG A 4 -23.71 -16.64 6.20
N THR A 5 -22.85 -15.92 5.46
CA THR A 5 -21.73 -16.48 4.70
C THR A 5 -20.42 -15.91 5.24
N LEU A 6 -19.37 -16.75 5.27
CA LEU A 6 -18.00 -16.35 5.56
C LEU A 6 -17.13 -16.80 4.37
N ALA A 7 -16.28 -15.92 3.88
CA ALA A 7 -15.35 -16.18 2.79
C ALA A 7 -14.01 -15.48 3.06
N GLY A 8 -12.95 -15.96 2.43
CA GLY A 8 -11.62 -15.32 2.43
C GLY A 8 -11.28 -14.78 1.04
N SER A 9 -10.42 -13.77 1.00
CA SER A 9 -9.83 -13.22 -0.22
C SER A 9 -8.33 -13.06 0.01
N MET A 10 -7.53 -13.42 -0.99
CA MET A 10 -6.08 -13.35 -0.93
C MET A 10 -5.57 -12.60 -2.16
N ILE A 11 -5.50 -11.26 -2.04
CA ILE A 11 -5.08 -10.36 -3.13
C ILE A 11 -6.01 -10.53 -4.35
N GLY A 12 -5.64 -9.97 -5.51
CA GLY A 12 -6.32 -10.15 -6.79
C GLY A 12 -5.36 -10.67 -7.86
N GLY A 13 -5.91 -11.17 -8.96
CA GLY A 13 -5.11 -11.58 -10.12
C GLY A 13 -4.49 -10.40 -10.87
N ILE A 14 -3.59 -10.69 -11.82
CA ILE A 14 -2.99 -9.64 -12.67
C ILE A 14 -4.06 -8.85 -13.46
N PRO A 15 -5.07 -9.47 -14.11
CA PRO A 15 -6.11 -8.72 -14.81
C PRO A 15 -6.93 -7.82 -13.88
N GLU A 16 -7.38 -8.35 -12.74
CA GLU A 16 -8.12 -7.58 -11.73
C GLU A 16 -7.28 -6.42 -11.15
N THR A 17 -5.97 -6.61 -11.03
CA THR A 17 -5.06 -5.55 -10.59
C THR A 17 -5.00 -4.42 -11.61
N GLN A 18 -4.97 -4.73 -12.91
CA GLN A 18 -5.03 -3.72 -13.96
C GLN A 18 -6.36 -2.96 -13.93
N GLU A 19 -7.48 -3.67 -13.83
CA GLU A 19 -8.82 -3.07 -13.71
C GLU A 19 -8.92 -2.15 -12.48
N MET A 20 -8.35 -2.56 -11.35
CA MET A 20 -8.32 -1.76 -10.12
C MET A 20 -7.48 -0.48 -10.30
N LEU A 21 -6.32 -0.56 -10.96
CA LEU A 21 -5.48 0.61 -11.23
C LEU A 21 -6.16 1.60 -12.18
N ASP A 22 -6.79 1.10 -13.24
CA ASP A 22 -7.52 1.93 -14.21
C ASP A 22 -8.69 2.66 -13.53
N PHE A 23 -9.46 1.93 -12.70
CA PHE A 23 -10.53 2.50 -11.88
C PHE A 23 -10.01 3.58 -10.92
N CYS A 24 -8.90 3.34 -10.24
CA CYS A 24 -8.32 4.33 -9.33
C CYS A 24 -7.88 5.59 -10.09
N ALA A 25 -7.29 5.44 -11.27
CA ALA A 25 -6.87 6.56 -12.11
C ALA A 25 -8.06 7.37 -12.62
N GLU A 26 -9.13 6.72 -13.09
CA GLU A 26 -10.36 7.38 -13.57
C GLU A 26 -11.02 8.23 -12.48
N HIS A 27 -11.01 7.74 -11.24
CA HIS A 27 -11.70 8.41 -10.13
C HIS A 27 -10.79 9.23 -9.21
N GLY A 28 -9.50 9.37 -9.53
CA GLY A 28 -8.54 10.11 -8.72
C GLY A 28 -8.34 9.51 -7.31
N ILE A 29 -8.47 8.18 -7.18
CA ILE A 29 -8.25 7.47 -5.93
C ILE A 29 -6.75 7.27 -5.74
N VAL A 30 -6.19 8.00 -4.78
CA VAL A 30 -4.76 7.99 -4.45
C VAL A 30 -4.55 7.69 -2.98
N ALA A 31 -3.35 7.21 -2.64
CA ALA A 31 -2.95 7.04 -1.25
C ALA A 31 -2.27 8.32 -0.73
N ASP A 32 -2.57 8.68 0.52
CA ASP A 32 -1.75 9.59 1.29
C ASP A 32 -0.47 8.87 1.72
N ILE A 33 0.69 9.43 1.39
CA ILE A 33 1.99 8.79 1.61
C ILE A 33 2.96 9.68 2.40
N GLU A 34 3.82 9.02 3.16
CA GLU A 34 5.10 9.56 3.62
C GLU A 34 6.20 9.01 2.70
N LEU A 35 6.72 9.85 1.81
CA LEU A 35 7.83 9.49 0.94
C LEU A 35 9.14 9.49 1.74
N VAL A 36 9.86 8.37 1.73
CA VAL A 36 11.11 8.19 2.48
C VAL A 36 12.25 7.81 1.56
N ARG A 37 13.47 8.17 1.96
CA ARG A 37 14.68 7.78 1.24
C ARG A 37 15.06 6.33 1.56
N ALA A 38 15.75 5.65 0.67
CA ALA A 38 16.12 4.24 0.80
C ALA A 38 16.96 3.97 2.07
N GLU A 39 17.89 4.85 2.43
CA GLU A 39 18.68 4.72 3.65
C GLU A 39 17.85 4.82 4.95
N GLN A 40 16.63 5.34 4.86
CA GLN A 40 15.72 5.51 6.00
C GLN A 40 14.83 4.29 6.25
N ILE A 41 15.01 3.18 5.51
CA ILE A 41 14.15 1.99 5.60
C ILE A 41 14.00 1.47 7.02
N ASN A 42 15.11 1.32 7.76
CA ASN A 42 15.09 0.79 9.12
C ASN A 42 14.34 1.71 10.09
N ALA A 43 14.61 3.02 10.02
CA ALA A 43 13.92 4.00 10.86
C ALA A 43 12.41 4.06 10.54
N SER A 44 12.04 4.01 9.27
CA SER A 44 10.64 4.02 8.83
C SER A 44 9.90 2.75 9.24
N TYR A 45 10.59 1.60 9.23
CA TYR A 45 10.04 0.33 9.71
C TYR A 45 9.77 0.34 11.22
N GLU A 46 10.70 0.86 12.02
CA GLU A 46 10.51 1.04 13.47
C GLU A 46 9.33 1.95 13.81
N ARG A 47 9.13 3.02 13.03
CA ARG A 47 7.96 3.90 13.14
C ARG A 47 6.67 3.16 12.81
N MET A 48 6.65 2.41 11.70
CA MET A 48 5.49 1.60 11.29
C MET A 48 5.06 0.60 12.36
N LEU A 49 6.02 -0.11 12.99
CA LEU A 49 5.73 -1.06 14.08
C LEU A 49 5.08 -0.40 15.30
N LYS A 50 5.38 0.88 15.55
CA LYS A 50 4.79 1.69 16.63
C LYS A 50 3.47 2.35 16.24
N GLY A 51 3.01 2.17 15.00
CA GLY A 51 1.86 2.89 14.44
C GLY A 51 2.13 4.37 14.18
N ASP A 52 3.39 4.81 14.21
CA ASP A 52 3.82 6.17 13.87
C ASP A 52 3.96 6.31 12.34
N VAL A 53 2.83 6.22 11.66
CA VAL A 53 2.70 6.47 10.22
C VAL A 53 1.31 7.03 10.00
N LYS A 54 1.17 8.04 9.16
CA LYS A 54 -0.16 8.60 8.87
C LYS A 54 -1.05 7.52 8.24
N TYR A 55 -0.56 6.91 7.13
CA TYR A 55 -1.22 5.78 6.46
C TYR A 55 -0.24 4.82 5.76
N ARG A 56 0.67 5.33 4.92
CA ARG A 56 1.62 4.51 4.14
C ARG A 56 2.99 5.18 4.04
N PHE A 57 4.05 4.39 4.16
CA PHE A 57 5.39 4.76 3.69
C PHE A 57 5.57 4.31 2.24
N VAL A 58 6.24 5.13 1.44
CA VAL A 58 6.72 4.77 0.09
C VAL A 58 8.19 5.10 0.01
N ILE A 59 9.02 4.15 -0.41
CA ILE A 59 10.44 4.37 -0.60
C ILE A 59 10.66 4.97 -1.99
N ASP A 60 11.35 6.10 -2.05
CA ASP A 60 11.78 6.69 -3.31
C ASP A 60 12.96 5.90 -3.89
N ASN A 61 12.70 5.15 -4.96
CA ASN A 61 13.72 4.34 -5.62
C ASN A 61 14.86 5.18 -6.22
N ALA A 62 14.67 6.47 -6.51
CA ALA A 62 15.73 7.34 -7.00
C ALA A 62 16.82 7.60 -5.95
N THR A 63 16.53 7.33 -4.67
CA THR A 63 17.47 7.51 -3.55
C THR A 63 18.27 6.24 -3.24
N LEU A 64 17.99 5.14 -3.94
CA LEU A 64 18.75 3.90 -3.81
C LEU A 64 20.12 4.07 -4.47
N VAL A 65 21.15 4.22 -3.65
CA VAL A 65 22.55 4.18 -4.09
C VAL A 65 23.01 2.72 -4.19
N GLY A 66 23.54 2.34 -5.35
CA GLY A 66 24.16 1.04 -5.59
C GLY A 66 25.60 0.96 -5.11
#